data_AF-A0A9E2ITR3-F1
#
_entry.id   AF-A0A9E2ITR3-F1
#
_cell.length_a   1.000
_cell.length_b   1.000
_cell.length_c   1.000
_cell.angle_alpha   90.00
_cell.angle_beta   90.00
_cell.angle_gamma   90.00
#
_symmetry.space_group_name_H-M   'P 1'
#
loop_
_entity.id
_entity.type
_entity.pdbx_description
1 polymer ?
#
loop_
_entity_poly.entity_id
_entity_poly.type
_entity_poly.pdbx_seq_one_letter_code
_entity_poly.pdbx_strand_id
1 'polypeptide(L)'
;MAVLDRKLMRDLARLWAQVLAVALVMACGVGTIVIAVGAYRSLEETRAVFYDRYRFATVFASATRAPLHLKERIAAIPGVSEVEARIVRPVLLDMPGMAEPATGFAVSIPDRGESAVNRLYLRMGRLPEPGRTGEVVVTEPFAEAHRMLPGSTFGALMDGRKRTLTVTGIVLSPEYIYAINSGDMVPDPRRFGVFFMPRAAMAGLFDMDGAFNDVALRTQRGTSLPAVIDATDAILKPYGGSGAFDRTDQISHAFLDNELAQLRAMAAIIPPIFLFVSAFLVNMILSRLIALEREQIGLLKAVGYGRAAIAWHYAKLTLAIAVIGTAIGALAGNWLGRGMTRLYAEFFSFPFLVFRQSLDLYVIAAGICALAALAGAVRAIWMVVALPPAVAMTPPAPTRYRSLLSGASHMVGFFSQLTIMALRHLLRWPVRTLLTAFGTSLSVALLITALFSFDSIDYMIDTIFFQSERQDVTLIFAEARSPGALQAVEALPGVLRAEPFRSTPVILRNGHRERRLAI
;
A
#
# COMPACT_ATOMS: atom_id res chain seq x y z
N MET A 1 14.80 17.01 44.01
CA MET A 1 14.71 16.57 42.60
C MET A 1 15.80 17.20 41.72
N ALA A 2 16.09 18.50 41.85
CA ALA A 2 17.08 19.22 41.04
C ALA A 2 18.48 18.57 40.88
N VAL A 3 19.00 17.86 41.91
CA VAL A 3 20.33 17.21 41.83
C VAL A 3 20.31 15.97 40.92
N LEU A 4 19.26 15.15 40.98
CA LEU A 4 19.09 13.97 40.12
C LEU A 4 18.81 14.37 38.67
N ASP A 5 18.11 15.49 38.46
CA ASP A 5 17.88 16.02 37.11
C ASP A 5 19.17 16.60 36.49
N ARG A 6 20.02 17.24 37.30
CA ARG A 6 21.36 17.67 36.85
C ARG A 6 22.29 16.48 36.54
N LYS A 7 22.19 15.38 37.31
CA LYS A 7 22.88 14.12 36.99
C LYS A 7 22.39 13.54 35.66
N LEU A 8 21.08 13.51 35.45
CA LEU A 8 20.47 12.99 34.21
C LEU A 8 21.02 13.68 32.97
N MET A 9 21.11 15.02 32.97
CA MET A 9 21.66 15.76 31.84
C MET A 9 23.14 15.45 31.57
N ARG A 10 23.93 15.24 32.64
CA ARG A 10 25.35 14.87 32.51
C ARG A 10 25.51 13.44 32.00
N ASP A 11 24.67 12.52 32.44
CA ASP A 11 24.70 11.13 31.96
C ASP A 11 24.29 11.05 30.49
N LEU A 12 23.27 11.83 30.09
CA LEU A 12 22.85 11.93 28.69
C LEU A 12 23.99 12.45 27.80
N ALA A 13 24.72 13.47 28.26
CA ALA A 13 25.88 14.00 27.55
C ALA A 13 27.06 13.00 27.52
N ARG A 14 27.33 12.30 28.62
CA ARG A 14 28.40 11.30 28.70
C ARG A 14 28.13 10.09 27.81
N LEU A 15 26.86 9.70 27.68
CA LEU A 15 26.43 8.54 26.90
C LEU A 15 25.81 8.93 25.55
N TRP A 16 26.10 10.13 25.03
CA TRP A 16 25.40 10.71 23.87
C TRP A 16 25.34 9.78 22.66
N ALA A 17 26.42 9.06 22.34
CA ALA A 17 26.46 8.15 21.20
C ALA A 17 25.53 6.94 21.38
N GLN A 18 25.47 6.39 22.60
CA GLN A 18 24.57 5.27 22.92
C GLN A 18 23.12 5.74 22.96
N VAL A 19 22.88 6.90 23.58
CA VAL A 19 21.56 7.54 23.62
C VAL A 19 21.05 7.81 22.20
N LEU A 20 21.88 8.40 21.34
CA LEU A 20 21.53 8.68 19.95
C LEU A 20 21.25 7.39 19.18
N ALA A 21 22.07 6.34 19.34
CA ALA A 21 21.85 5.06 18.68
C ALA A 21 20.48 4.45 19.05
N VAL A 22 20.13 4.42 20.33
CA VAL A 22 18.81 3.93 20.76
C VAL A 22 17.67 4.84 20.29
N ALA A 23 17.88 6.15 20.36
CA ALA A 23 16.90 7.13 19.90
C ALA A 23 16.63 6.99 18.40
N LEU A 24 17.64 6.72 17.57
CA LEU A 24 17.48 6.49 16.13
C LEU A 24 16.70 5.22 15.83
N VAL A 25 16.96 4.11 16.55
CA VAL A 25 16.16 2.87 16.38
C VAL A 25 14.70 3.12 16.77
N MET A 26 14.44 3.88 17.85
CA MET A 26 13.09 4.28 18.22
C MET A 26 12.46 5.22 17.16
N ALA A 27 13.26 6.13 16.62
CA ALA A 27 12.84 7.05 15.57
C ALA A 27 12.42 6.31 14.29
N CYS A 28 13.11 5.22 13.93
CA CYS A 28 12.67 4.36 12.83
C CYS A 28 11.28 3.76 13.11
N GLY A 29 11.07 3.17 14.29
CA GLY A 29 9.76 2.61 14.66
C GLY A 29 8.63 3.66 14.65
N VAL A 30 8.87 4.82 15.25
CA VAL A 30 7.93 5.96 15.25
C VAL A 30 7.69 6.49 13.84
N GLY A 31 8.75 6.68 13.06
CA GLY A 31 8.69 7.17 11.70
C GLY A 31 7.88 6.24 10.80
N THR A 32 8.09 4.92 10.91
CA THR A 32 7.29 3.93 10.19
C THR A 32 5.81 3.99 10.58
N ILE A 33 5.47 4.14 11.86
CA ILE A 33 4.06 4.33 12.30
C ILE A 33 3.48 5.59 11.63
N VAL A 34 4.19 6.70 11.70
CA VAL A 34 3.73 7.99 11.16
C VAL A 34 3.51 7.89 9.65
N ILE A 35 4.44 7.26 8.93
CA ILE A 35 4.37 7.08 7.47
C ILE A 35 3.24 6.12 7.10
N ALA A 36 3.26 4.88 7.61
CA ALA A 36 2.34 3.83 7.18
C ALA A 36 0.89 4.11 7.62
N VAL A 37 0.68 4.47 8.89
CA VAL A 37 -0.67 4.80 9.40
C VAL A 37 -1.16 6.13 8.84
N GLY A 38 -0.27 7.12 8.71
CA GLY A 38 -0.62 8.42 8.13
C GLY A 38 -1.07 8.30 6.68
N ALA A 39 -0.33 7.54 5.87
CA ALA A 39 -0.71 7.25 4.49
C ALA A 39 -1.98 6.39 4.40
N TYR A 40 -2.08 5.32 5.19
CA TYR A 40 -3.27 4.47 5.23
C TYR A 40 -4.53 5.29 5.54
N ARG A 41 -4.50 6.09 6.61
CA ARG A 41 -5.65 6.93 6.98
C ARG A 41 -5.98 7.97 5.91
N SER A 42 -4.95 8.60 5.33
CA SER A 42 -5.15 9.63 4.29
C SER A 42 -5.77 9.05 3.03
N LEU A 43 -5.26 7.92 2.53
CA LEU A 43 -5.80 7.22 1.36
C LEU A 43 -7.19 6.64 1.64
N GLU A 44 -7.38 5.99 2.79
CA GLU A 44 -8.67 5.38 3.15
C GLU A 44 -9.78 6.42 3.28
N GLU A 45 -9.53 7.52 3.99
CA GLU A 45 -10.50 8.61 4.15
C GLU A 45 -10.78 9.28 2.80
N THR A 46 -9.75 9.57 2.01
CA THR A 46 -9.91 10.14 0.68
C THR A 46 -10.72 9.22 -0.23
N ARG A 47 -10.42 7.92 -0.24
CA ARG A 47 -11.14 6.88 -0.98
C ARG A 47 -12.60 6.83 -0.56
N ALA A 48 -12.87 6.78 0.75
CA ALA A 48 -14.22 6.69 1.29
C ALA A 48 -15.06 7.91 0.89
N VAL A 49 -14.51 9.12 1.03
CA VAL A 49 -15.19 10.36 0.65
C VAL A 49 -15.40 10.43 -0.86
N PHE A 50 -14.39 10.06 -1.67
CA PHE A 50 -14.51 10.08 -3.12
C PHE A 50 -15.56 9.08 -3.62
N TYR A 51 -15.55 7.85 -3.09
CA TYR A 51 -16.54 6.83 -3.43
C TYR A 51 -17.96 7.20 -3.01
N ASP A 52 -18.14 7.78 -1.83
CA ASP A 52 -19.49 8.14 -1.37
C ASP A 52 -20.04 9.34 -2.14
N ARG A 53 -19.25 10.42 -2.25
CA ARG A 53 -19.67 11.68 -2.90
C ARG A 53 -19.91 11.53 -4.40
N TYR A 54 -19.10 10.71 -5.08
CA TYR A 54 -19.22 10.45 -6.51
C TYR A 54 -19.91 9.11 -6.83
N ARG A 55 -20.53 8.50 -5.82
CA ARG A 55 -21.45 7.36 -5.97
C ARG A 55 -20.82 6.19 -6.70
N PHE A 56 -19.63 5.77 -6.25
CA PHE A 56 -18.92 4.65 -6.85
C PHE A 56 -19.76 3.36 -6.74
N ALA A 57 -19.87 2.65 -7.86
CA ALA A 57 -20.65 1.44 -7.98
C ALA A 57 -20.06 0.29 -7.15
N THR A 58 -20.93 -0.65 -6.77
CA THR A 58 -20.60 -1.86 -6.00
C THR A 58 -20.56 -3.11 -6.87
N VAL A 59 -21.34 -3.15 -7.96
CA VAL A 59 -21.37 -4.28 -8.89
C VAL A 59 -21.23 -3.76 -10.31
N PHE A 60 -20.44 -4.45 -11.11
CA PHE A 60 -20.18 -4.14 -12.52
C PHE A 60 -20.52 -5.35 -13.37
N ALA A 61 -21.09 -5.13 -14.55
CA ALA A 61 -21.34 -6.19 -15.52
C ALA A 61 -21.22 -5.65 -16.94
N SER A 62 -20.73 -6.49 -17.84
CA SER A 62 -20.68 -6.19 -19.27
C SER A 62 -21.48 -7.20 -20.08
N ALA A 63 -21.97 -6.77 -21.24
CA ALA A 63 -22.72 -7.57 -22.21
C ALA A 63 -22.29 -7.17 -23.63
N THR A 64 -22.57 -8.00 -24.63
CA THR A 64 -22.23 -7.66 -26.03
C THR A 64 -23.11 -6.52 -26.54
N ARG A 65 -24.43 -6.66 -26.41
CA ARG A 65 -25.43 -5.65 -26.79
C ARG A 65 -26.76 -5.94 -26.09
N ALA A 66 -27.06 -5.19 -25.04
CA ALA A 66 -28.25 -5.35 -24.22
C ALA A 66 -29.26 -4.21 -24.47
N PRO A 67 -30.56 -4.50 -24.68
CA PRO A 67 -31.59 -3.46 -24.84
C PRO A 67 -31.74 -2.55 -23.61
N LEU A 68 -31.93 -1.26 -23.83
CA LEU A 68 -31.98 -0.26 -22.75
C LEU A 68 -33.13 -0.47 -21.75
N HIS A 69 -34.25 -1.06 -22.17
CA HIS A 69 -35.38 -1.36 -21.27
C HIS A 69 -34.99 -2.35 -20.16
N LEU A 70 -33.91 -3.13 -20.31
CA LEU A 70 -33.40 -3.98 -19.23
C LEU A 70 -32.88 -3.17 -18.04
N LYS A 71 -32.54 -1.89 -18.22
CA LYS A 71 -32.16 -1.00 -17.13
C LYS A 71 -33.21 -0.98 -16.03
N GLU A 72 -34.49 -0.93 -16.39
CA GLU A 72 -35.60 -0.92 -15.42
C GLU A 72 -35.74 -2.26 -14.69
N ARG A 73 -35.54 -3.37 -15.41
CA ARG A 73 -35.53 -4.71 -14.80
C ARG A 73 -34.37 -4.91 -13.83
N ILE A 74 -33.20 -4.39 -14.17
CA ILE A 74 -32.02 -4.44 -13.30
C ILE A 74 -32.21 -3.53 -12.08
N ALA A 75 -32.82 -2.34 -12.26
CA ALA A 75 -33.15 -1.44 -11.16
C ALA A 75 -34.20 -2.03 -10.20
N ALA A 76 -35.05 -2.95 -10.68
CA ALA A 76 -36.03 -3.66 -9.87
C ALA A 76 -35.45 -4.82 -9.04
N ILE A 77 -34.16 -5.16 -9.20
CA ILE A 77 -33.52 -6.19 -8.38
C ILE A 77 -33.50 -5.73 -6.91
N PRO A 78 -33.96 -6.57 -5.96
CA PRO A 78 -33.96 -6.21 -4.55
C PRO A 78 -32.56 -5.81 -4.05
N GLY A 79 -32.50 -4.63 -3.41
CA GLY A 79 -31.25 -4.07 -2.87
C GLY A 79 -30.42 -3.25 -3.86
N VAL A 80 -30.78 -3.19 -5.14
CA VAL A 80 -30.20 -2.21 -6.07
C VAL A 80 -30.83 -0.84 -5.80
N SER A 81 -29.99 0.19 -5.61
CA SER A 81 -30.44 1.57 -5.37
C SER A 81 -30.34 2.43 -6.63
N GLU A 82 -29.27 2.26 -7.41
CA GLU A 82 -28.99 3.07 -8.59
C GLU A 82 -28.35 2.21 -9.68
N VAL A 83 -28.71 2.48 -10.93
CA VAL A 83 -28.25 1.75 -12.12
C VAL A 83 -27.84 2.74 -13.20
N GLU A 84 -26.64 2.59 -13.73
CA GLU A 84 -26.20 3.31 -14.92
C GLU A 84 -25.85 2.32 -16.03
N ALA A 85 -26.57 2.42 -17.15
CA ALA A 85 -26.31 1.63 -18.35
C ALA A 85 -25.48 2.48 -19.31
N ARG A 86 -24.36 1.96 -19.79
CA ARG A 86 -23.34 2.73 -20.51
C ARG A 86 -22.85 1.99 -21.76
N ILE A 87 -22.22 2.76 -22.62
CA ILE A 87 -21.46 2.27 -23.77
C ILE A 87 -20.00 2.49 -23.44
N VAL A 88 -19.24 1.40 -23.31
CA VAL A 88 -17.79 1.42 -23.09
C VAL A 88 -17.13 0.71 -24.26
N ARG A 89 -16.22 1.38 -24.96
CA ARG A 89 -15.51 0.79 -26.10
C ARG A 89 -14.02 1.08 -26.01
N PRO A 90 -13.16 0.08 -26.25
CA PRO A 90 -11.74 0.33 -26.47
C PRO A 90 -11.57 1.10 -27.78
N VAL A 91 -10.64 2.05 -27.81
CA VAL A 91 -10.34 2.89 -28.96
C VAL A 91 -8.83 3.08 -29.09
N LEU A 92 -8.38 3.38 -30.32
CA LEU A 92 -7.01 3.80 -30.57
C LEU A 92 -6.95 5.33 -30.66
N LEU A 93 -5.98 5.91 -29.99
CA LEU A 93 -5.76 7.33 -29.84
C LEU A 93 -4.54 7.72 -30.68
N ASP A 94 -4.78 8.58 -31.67
CA ASP A 94 -3.73 9.15 -32.50
C ASP A 94 -3.26 10.47 -31.89
N MET A 95 -2.10 10.39 -31.24
CA MET A 95 -1.49 11.46 -30.47
C MET A 95 -0.31 12.08 -31.22
N PRO A 96 -0.24 13.43 -31.34
CA PRO A 96 0.88 14.08 -31.98
C PRO A 96 2.23 13.69 -31.35
N GLY A 97 3.20 13.29 -32.19
CA GLY A 97 4.54 12.94 -31.73
C GLY A 97 4.71 11.52 -31.19
N MET A 98 3.69 10.66 -31.34
CA MET A 98 3.82 9.22 -31.05
C MET A 98 3.76 8.41 -32.35
N ALA A 99 4.77 7.56 -32.56
CA ALA A 99 4.79 6.63 -33.69
C ALA A 99 3.81 5.46 -33.47
N GLU A 100 3.73 4.98 -32.22
CA GLU A 100 2.76 3.99 -31.78
C GLU A 100 1.52 4.71 -31.23
N PRO A 101 0.31 4.38 -31.70
CA PRO A 101 -0.91 5.00 -31.18
C PRO A 101 -1.10 4.62 -29.71
N ALA A 102 -1.59 5.58 -28.93
CA ALA A 102 -2.06 5.29 -27.59
C ALA A 102 -3.36 4.47 -27.66
N THR A 103 -3.69 3.78 -26.59
CA THR A 103 -4.94 3.03 -26.41
C THR A 103 -5.82 3.76 -25.40
N GLY A 104 -7.10 3.46 -25.37
CA GLY A 104 -7.96 4.03 -24.36
C GLY A 104 -9.36 3.47 -24.35
N PHE A 105 -10.15 3.93 -23.38
CA PHE A 105 -11.58 3.67 -23.32
C PHE A 105 -12.38 4.94 -23.59
N ALA A 106 -13.32 4.83 -24.52
CA ALA A 106 -14.40 5.79 -24.69
C ALA A 106 -15.59 5.32 -23.84
N VAL A 107 -16.00 6.14 -22.87
CA VAL A 107 -17.09 5.82 -21.93
C VAL A 107 -18.24 6.79 -22.14
N SER A 108 -19.46 6.28 -22.34
CA SER A 108 -20.63 7.15 -22.46
C SER A 108 -21.04 7.76 -21.12
N ILE A 109 -21.41 9.03 -21.12
CA ILE A 109 -22.12 9.71 -20.03
C ILE A 109 -23.56 10.05 -20.45
N PRO A 110 -24.50 10.20 -19.51
CA PRO A 110 -25.86 10.60 -19.82
C PRO A 110 -25.88 11.92 -20.60
N ASP A 111 -26.74 12.02 -21.62
CA ASP A 111 -26.87 13.25 -22.43
C ASP A 111 -27.45 14.41 -21.62
N ARG A 112 -28.17 14.13 -20.53
CA ARG A 112 -28.74 15.14 -19.62
C ARG A 112 -28.59 14.70 -18.18
N GLY A 113 -28.24 15.64 -17.31
CA GLY A 113 -28.04 15.41 -15.88
C GLY A 113 -26.69 14.76 -15.57
N GLU A 114 -26.53 14.39 -14.31
CA GLU A 114 -25.34 13.68 -13.83
C GLU A 114 -25.58 12.16 -13.87
N SER A 115 -24.50 11.38 -14.03
CA SER A 115 -24.56 9.92 -13.90
C SER A 115 -25.16 9.52 -12.55
N ALA A 116 -26.01 8.48 -12.56
CA ALA A 116 -26.60 7.95 -11.34
C ALA A 116 -25.49 7.37 -10.43
N VAL A 117 -24.58 6.61 -11.03
CA VAL A 117 -23.36 6.07 -10.40
C VAL A 117 -22.10 6.54 -11.13
N ASN A 118 -20.97 6.47 -10.43
CA ASN A 118 -19.65 6.83 -10.93
C ASN A 118 -19.61 8.25 -11.53
N ARG A 119 -20.09 9.22 -10.76
CA ARG A 119 -20.10 10.62 -11.17
C ARG A 119 -18.68 11.12 -11.40
N LEU A 120 -18.52 11.96 -12.41
CA LEU A 120 -17.24 12.58 -12.72
C LEU A 120 -17.03 13.80 -11.83
N TYR A 121 -15.82 13.94 -11.30
CA TYR A 121 -15.37 15.20 -10.73
C TYR A 121 -14.78 16.07 -11.83
N LEU A 122 -15.39 17.22 -12.07
CA LEU A 122 -14.89 18.20 -13.03
C LEU A 122 -13.78 19.04 -12.38
N ARG A 123 -12.53 18.86 -12.82
CA ARG A 123 -11.41 19.69 -12.38
C ARG A 123 -11.40 21.03 -13.09
N MET A 124 -11.60 21.01 -14.41
CA MET A 124 -11.48 22.18 -15.27
C MET A 124 -12.40 22.07 -16.49
N GLY A 125 -12.88 23.20 -16.99
CA GLY A 125 -13.70 23.27 -18.20
C GLY A 125 -15.17 22.96 -17.94
N ARG A 126 -15.82 22.21 -18.84
CA ARG A 126 -17.21 21.78 -18.74
C ARG A 126 -17.40 20.35 -19.22
N LEU A 127 -18.53 19.74 -18.86
CA LEU A 127 -18.96 18.50 -19.50
C LEU A 127 -19.37 18.75 -20.98
N PRO A 128 -19.29 17.73 -21.84
CA PRO A 128 -19.70 17.82 -23.24
C PRO A 128 -21.19 18.20 -23.36
N GLU A 129 -21.53 19.04 -24.33
CA GLU A 129 -22.91 19.45 -24.55
C GLU A 129 -23.73 18.35 -25.25
N PRO A 130 -25.02 18.20 -24.89
CA PRO A 130 -25.90 17.25 -25.56
C PRO A 130 -26.00 17.60 -27.06
N GLY A 131 -25.80 16.60 -27.93
CA GLY A 131 -25.85 16.76 -29.39
C GLY A 131 -24.53 17.19 -30.05
N ARG A 132 -23.49 17.53 -29.28
CA ARG A 132 -22.14 17.78 -29.82
C ARG A 132 -21.32 16.49 -29.85
N THR A 133 -21.31 15.80 -31.00
CA THR A 133 -20.69 14.46 -31.13
C THR A 133 -19.15 14.44 -31.08
N GLY A 134 -18.50 15.59 -31.21
CA GLY A 134 -17.04 15.71 -31.18
C GLY A 134 -16.47 16.20 -29.84
N GLU A 135 -17.34 16.55 -28.88
CA GLU A 135 -16.90 17.07 -27.58
C GLU A 135 -16.68 15.93 -26.58
N VAL A 136 -15.54 15.98 -25.89
CA VAL A 136 -15.16 14.98 -24.90
C VAL A 136 -14.59 15.62 -23.65
N VAL A 137 -14.65 14.91 -22.52
CA VAL A 137 -13.84 15.21 -21.34
C VAL A 137 -12.86 14.08 -21.10
N VAL A 138 -11.64 14.42 -20.69
CA VAL A 138 -10.54 13.46 -20.56
C VAL A 138 -10.10 13.34 -19.10
N THR A 139 -9.57 12.19 -18.71
CA THR A 139 -8.99 12.00 -17.38
C THR A 139 -7.76 12.89 -17.16
N GLU A 140 -7.61 13.45 -15.96
CA GLU A 140 -6.50 14.34 -15.56
C GLU A 140 -5.10 13.80 -15.90
N PRO A 141 -4.71 12.54 -15.58
CA PRO A 141 -3.38 12.04 -15.92
C PRO A 141 -3.09 12.06 -17.42
N PHE A 142 -4.08 11.67 -18.23
CA PHE A 142 -3.95 11.67 -19.68
C PHE A 142 -3.84 13.09 -20.24
N ALA A 143 -4.60 14.05 -19.68
CA ALA A 143 -4.49 15.45 -20.04
C ALA A 143 -3.12 16.02 -19.71
N GLU A 144 -2.58 15.75 -18.51
CA GLU A 144 -1.26 16.23 -18.08
C GLU A 144 -0.13 15.65 -18.92
N ALA A 145 -0.16 14.33 -19.16
CA ALA A 145 0.85 13.63 -19.97
C ALA A 145 0.97 14.18 -21.40
N HIS A 146 -0.15 14.63 -21.98
CA HIS A 146 -0.22 15.20 -23.33
C HIS A 146 -0.36 16.73 -23.34
N ARG A 147 -0.23 17.39 -22.18
CA ARG A 147 -0.38 18.85 -21.99
C ARG A 147 -1.66 19.43 -22.60
N MET A 148 -2.76 18.69 -22.47
CA MET A 148 -4.06 19.10 -22.97
C MET A 148 -4.71 20.13 -22.04
N LEU A 149 -5.41 21.08 -22.66
CA LEU A 149 -6.28 22.04 -22.00
C LEU A 149 -7.66 21.98 -22.63
N PRO A 150 -8.72 22.50 -21.97
CA PRO A 150 -9.99 22.72 -22.64
C PRO A 150 -9.79 23.55 -23.94
N GLY A 151 -10.25 23.01 -25.06
CA GLY A 151 -10.04 23.51 -26.43
C GLY A 151 -9.02 22.70 -27.25
N SER A 152 -8.18 21.87 -26.62
CA SER A 152 -7.27 20.97 -27.33
C SER A 152 -8.02 19.94 -28.18
N THR A 153 -7.37 19.45 -29.24
CA THR A 153 -7.94 18.39 -30.08
C THR A 153 -6.97 17.23 -30.24
N PHE A 154 -7.52 16.02 -30.43
CA PHE A 154 -6.74 14.81 -30.70
C PHE A 154 -7.53 13.87 -31.65
N GLY A 155 -6.81 12.96 -32.31
CA GLY A 155 -7.42 11.96 -33.17
C GLY A 155 -7.81 10.71 -32.39
N ALA A 156 -8.98 10.15 -32.67
CA ALA A 156 -9.37 8.83 -32.17
C ALA A 156 -9.89 7.98 -33.33
N LEU A 157 -9.40 6.75 -33.44
CA LEU A 157 -9.95 5.74 -34.33
C LEU A 157 -11.11 5.05 -33.61
N MET A 158 -12.32 5.37 -34.05
CA MET A 158 -13.56 4.85 -33.47
C MET A 158 -14.35 4.16 -34.59
N ASP A 159 -14.62 2.87 -34.41
CA ASP A 159 -15.30 2.01 -35.39
C ASP A 159 -14.65 2.08 -36.80
N GLY A 160 -13.31 1.97 -36.84
CA GLY A 160 -12.53 1.99 -38.09
C GLY A 160 -12.43 3.35 -38.77
N ARG A 161 -13.02 4.41 -38.23
CA ARG A 161 -12.92 5.78 -38.78
C ARG A 161 -12.17 6.70 -37.82
N LYS A 162 -11.17 7.40 -38.35
CA LYS A 162 -10.44 8.43 -37.61
C LYS A 162 -11.32 9.66 -37.45
N ARG A 163 -11.48 10.14 -36.22
CA ARG A 163 -12.26 11.34 -35.87
C ARG A 163 -11.42 12.27 -35.02
N THR A 164 -11.60 13.56 -35.26
CA THR A 164 -11.00 14.60 -34.41
C THR A 164 -11.96 14.92 -33.28
N LEU A 165 -11.48 14.78 -32.04
CA LEU A 165 -12.23 15.06 -30.83
C LEU A 165 -11.70 16.35 -30.19
N THR A 166 -12.59 17.12 -29.59
CA THR A 166 -12.28 18.37 -28.88
C THR A 166 -12.47 18.19 -27.38
N VAL A 167 -11.42 18.45 -26.62
CA VAL A 167 -11.42 18.40 -25.16
C VAL A 167 -12.18 19.61 -24.64
N THR A 168 -13.26 19.40 -23.90
CA THR A 168 -14.08 20.45 -23.29
C THR A 168 -13.82 20.63 -21.79
N GLY A 169 -13.20 19.62 -21.17
CA GLY A 169 -12.91 19.62 -19.74
C GLY A 169 -12.01 18.46 -19.33
N ILE A 170 -11.45 18.60 -18.14
CA ILE A 170 -10.57 17.63 -17.49
C ILE A 170 -11.30 17.11 -16.26
N VAL A 171 -11.36 15.79 -16.12
CA VAL A 171 -12.15 15.10 -15.12
C VAL A 171 -11.36 14.06 -14.34
N LEU A 172 -11.88 13.68 -13.19
CA LEU A 172 -11.47 12.51 -12.42
C LEU A 172 -12.67 11.59 -12.24
N SER A 173 -12.44 10.28 -12.28
CA SER A 173 -13.48 9.26 -12.11
C SER A 173 -13.11 8.31 -10.97
N PRO A 174 -14.06 7.94 -10.09
CA PRO A 174 -13.83 6.93 -9.07
C PRO A 174 -13.51 5.54 -9.64
N GLU A 175 -13.84 5.28 -10.91
CA GLU A 175 -13.50 4.03 -11.61
C GLU A 175 -12.06 3.96 -12.11
N TYR A 176 -11.42 5.11 -12.28
CA TYR A 176 -10.11 5.24 -12.92
C TYR A 176 -9.16 6.07 -12.04
N ILE A 177 -9.16 5.81 -10.74
CA ILE A 177 -8.17 6.37 -9.80
C ILE A 177 -6.78 5.83 -10.18
N TYR A 178 -6.73 4.54 -10.54
CA TYR A 178 -5.56 3.84 -11.04
C TYR A 178 -5.88 3.32 -12.45
N ALA A 179 -5.50 4.09 -13.46
CA ALA A 179 -5.85 3.85 -14.85
C ALA A 179 -4.76 3.00 -15.55
N ILE A 180 -5.01 1.70 -15.66
CA ILE A 180 -4.14 0.76 -16.38
C ILE A 180 -4.91 0.12 -17.55
N ASN A 181 -4.20 -0.14 -18.64
CA ASN A 181 -4.73 -0.92 -19.74
C ASN A 181 -4.76 -2.42 -19.37
N SER A 182 -5.49 -3.21 -20.13
CA SER A 182 -5.44 -4.67 -20.04
C SER A 182 -4.02 -5.17 -20.34
N GLY A 183 -3.39 -5.83 -19.36
CA GLY A 183 -2.03 -6.38 -19.49
C GLY A 183 -0.94 -5.47 -18.92
N ASP A 184 -1.21 -4.17 -18.76
CA ASP A 184 -0.26 -3.24 -18.15
C ASP A 184 -0.22 -3.44 -16.62
N MET A 185 0.97 -3.35 -16.04
CA MET A 185 1.16 -3.49 -14.60
C MET A 185 1.14 -2.15 -13.85
N VAL A 186 1.52 -1.08 -14.56
CA VAL A 186 1.69 0.27 -14.02
C VAL A 186 0.99 1.24 -14.97
N PRO A 187 0.33 2.29 -14.46
CA PRO A 187 -0.28 3.32 -15.29
C PRO A 187 0.76 3.98 -16.19
N ASP A 188 0.50 3.98 -17.50
CA ASP A 188 1.20 4.82 -18.45
C ASP A 188 0.21 5.82 -19.05
N PRO A 189 0.09 7.04 -18.49
CA PRO A 189 -0.86 8.04 -18.98
C PRO A 189 -0.49 8.59 -20.36
N ARG A 190 0.70 8.28 -20.91
CA ARG A 190 1.04 8.61 -22.29
C ARG A 190 0.42 7.60 -23.26
N ARG A 191 0.45 6.32 -22.92
CA ARG A 191 -0.03 5.21 -23.76
C ARG A 191 -1.46 4.78 -23.50
N PHE A 192 -2.04 5.11 -22.35
CA PHE A 192 -3.41 4.75 -21.99
C PHE A 192 -4.19 5.97 -21.50
N GLY A 193 -5.38 6.18 -22.07
CA GLY A 193 -6.27 7.28 -21.71
C GLY A 193 -7.72 6.86 -21.59
N VAL A 194 -8.47 7.52 -20.71
CA VAL A 194 -9.93 7.36 -20.64
C VAL A 194 -10.58 8.71 -20.91
N PHE A 195 -11.60 8.70 -21.73
CA PHE A 195 -12.39 9.90 -22.01
C PHE A 195 -13.87 9.57 -22.10
N PHE A 196 -14.66 10.60 -21.83
CA PHE A 196 -16.10 10.50 -21.71
C PHE A 196 -16.80 11.32 -22.78
N MET A 197 -17.84 10.74 -23.38
CA MET A 197 -18.61 11.32 -24.47
C MET A 197 -20.11 11.21 -24.21
N PRO A 198 -20.93 12.11 -24.77
CA PRO A 198 -22.38 11.96 -24.71
C PRO A 198 -22.84 10.59 -25.22
N ARG A 199 -23.79 9.97 -24.52
CA ARG A 199 -24.35 8.67 -24.89
C ARG A 199 -24.89 8.66 -26.32
N ALA A 200 -25.61 9.70 -26.74
CA ALA A 200 -26.13 9.79 -28.10
C ALA A 200 -25.02 9.74 -29.16
N ALA A 201 -23.86 10.34 -28.88
CA ALA A 201 -22.70 10.28 -29.77
C ALA A 201 -22.13 8.85 -29.82
N MET A 202 -21.93 8.22 -28.65
CA MET A 202 -21.43 6.84 -28.58
C MET A 202 -22.40 5.82 -29.22
N ALA A 203 -23.71 6.02 -29.06
CA ALA A 203 -24.75 5.16 -29.61
C ALA A 203 -24.69 5.12 -31.13
N GLY A 204 -24.68 6.30 -31.78
CA GLY A 204 -24.59 6.38 -33.24
C GLY A 204 -23.21 6.00 -33.79
N LEU A 205 -22.13 6.11 -33.00
CA LEU A 205 -20.78 5.73 -33.43
C LEU A 205 -20.54 4.22 -33.45
N PHE A 206 -21.21 3.45 -32.58
CA PHE A 206 -20.93 2.04 -32.35
C PHE A 206 -22.16 1.12 -32.55
N ASP A 207 -23.18 1.59 -33.29
CA ASP A 207 -24.46 0.89 -33.51
C ASP A 207 -25.15 0.41 -32.21
N MET A 208 -25.15 1.29 -31.22
CA MET A 208 -25.65 1.05 -29.87
C MET A 208 -26.94 1.83 -29.56
N ASP A 209 -27.67 2.25 -30.60
CA ASP A 209 -28.96 2.91 -30.45
C ASP A 209 -29.95 2.01 -29.70
N GLY A 210 -30.54 2.55 -28.63
CA GLY A 210 -31.44 1.79 -27.75
C GLY A 210 -30.78 0.63 -27.00
N ALA A 211 -29.45 0.54 -26.98
CA ALA A 211 -28.69 -0.53 -26.35
C ALA A 211 -27.58 -0.01 -25.42
N PHE A 212 -26.97 -0.93 -24.66
CA PHE A 212 -25.79 -0.72 -23.83
C PHE A 212 -24.93 -1.99 -23.81
N ASN A 213 -23.66 -1.87 -23.44
CA ASN A 213 -22.74 -3.00 -23.30
C ASN A 213 -22.04 -3.04 -21.93
N ASP A 214 -22.25 -2.03 -21.10
CA ASP A 214 -21.72 -1.94 -19.74
C ASP A 214 -22.82 -1.47 -18.78
N VAL A 215 -22.86 -2.02 -17.58
CA VAL A 215 -23.76 -1.57 -16.52
C VAL A 215 -23.04 -1.55 -15.18
N ALA A 216 -23.20 -0.44 -14.47
CA ALA A 216 -22.71 -0.24 -13.13
C ALA A 216 -23.89 -0.07 -12.16
N LEU A 217 -23.82 -0.76 -11.03
CA LEU A 217 -24.89 -0.83 -10.02
C LEU A 217 -24.36 -0.37 -8.67
N ARG A 218 -25.14 0.45 -7.97
CA ARG A 218 -24.95 0.71 -6.55
C ARG A 218 -26.03 -0.02 -5.77
N THR A 219 -25.61 -0.64 -4.68
CA THR A 219 -26.48 -1.42 -3.79
C THR A 219 -26.69 -0.72 -2.45
N GLN A 220 -27.80 -1.04 -1.79
CA GLN A 220 -28.11 -0.61 -0.43
C GLN A 220 -27.20 -1.32 0.57
N ARG A 221 -26.91 -0.66 1.71
CA ARG A 221 -26.09 -1.25 2.78
C ARG A 221 -26.73 -2.54 3.30
N GLY A 222 -25.94 -3.60 3.42
CA GLY A 222 -26.40 -4.90 3.92
C GLY A 222 -27.06 -5.82 2.87
N THR A 223 -27.12 -5.40 1.61
CA THR A 223 -27.60 -6.24 0.50
C THR A 223 -26.63 -7.40 0.24
N SER A 224 -27.15 -8.59 -0.06
CA SER A 224 -26.35 -9.71 -0.54
C SER A 224 -25.85 -9.44 -1.96
N LEU A 225 -24.57 -9.08 -2.09
CA LEU A 225 -23.94 -8.86 -3.40
C LEU A 225 -24.00 -10.10 -4.31
N PRO A 226 -23.76 -11.34 -3.83
CA PRO A 226 -23.90 -12.52 -4.67
C PRO A 226 -25.29 -12.67 -5.29
N ALA A 227 -26.37 -12.37 -4.54
CA ALA A 227 -27.72 -12.45 -5.08
C ALA A 227 -27.99 -11.40 -6.18
N VAL A 228 -27.44 -10.19 -6.03
CA VAL A 228 -27.53 -9.13 -7.07
C VAL A 228 -26.71 -9.51 -8.30
N ILE A 229 -25.52 -10.07 -8.12
CA ILE A 229 -24.66 -10.57 -9.19
C ILE A 229 -25.39 -11.67 -9.99
N ASP A 230 -25.90 -12.70 -9.32
CA ASP A 230 -26.61 -13.81 -9.96
C ASP A 230 -27.86 -13.33 -10.74
N ALA A 231 -28.62 -12.41 -10.16
CA ALA A 231 -29.80 -11.83 -10.80
C ALA A 231 -29.43 -10.98 -12.02
N THR A 232 -28.37 -10.18 -11.93
CA THR A 232 -27.86 -9.37 -13.04
C THR A 232 -27.36 -10.26 -14.17
N ASP A 233 -26.62 -11.32 -13.83
CA ASP A 233 -26.13 -12.31 -14.80
C ASP A 233 -27.27 -13.04 -15.49
N ALA A 234 -28.31 -13.44 -14.76
CA ALA A 234 -29.48 -14.08 -15.36
C ALA A 234 -30.17 -13.18 -16.39
N ILE A 235 -30.22 -11.86 -16.16
CA ILE A 235 -30.82 -10.88 -17.08
C ILE A 235 -29.92 -10.66 -18.31
N LEU A 236 -28.60 -10.57 -18.13
CA LEU A 236 -27.65 -10.22 -19.20
C LEU A 236 -27.16 -11.43 -20.00
N LYS A 237 -27.30 -12.65 -19.48
CA LYS A 237 -26.85 -13.89 -20.14
C LYS A 237 -27.34 -14.04 -21.59
N PRO A 238 -28.61 -13.75 -21.96
CA PRO A 238 -29.06 -13.83 -23.35
C PRO A 238 -28.40 -12.82 -24.29
N TYR A 239 -27.76 -11.79 -23.74
CA TYR A 239 -27.19 -10.67 -24.48
C TYR A 239 -25.65 -10.69 -24.50
N GLY A 240 -25.04 -11.85 -24.20
CA GLY A 240 -23.60 -12.02 -24.16
C GLY A 240 -22.96 -11.49 -22.88
N GLY A 241 -23.67 -11.55 -21.75
CA GLY A 241 -23.13 -11.18 -20.44
C GLY A 241 -21.85 -11.97 -20.09
N SER A 242 -20.77 -11.28 -19.73
CA SER A 242 -19.48 -11.89 -19.40
C SER A 242 -19.34 -12.33 -17.92
N GLY A 243 -20.37 -12.07 -17.12
CA GLY A 243 -20.37 -12.29 -15.67
C GLY A 243 -20.24 -10.96 -14.90
N ALA A 244 -21.12 -10.77 -13.93
CA ALA A 244 -21.13 -9.63 -13.04
C ALA A 244 -20.14 -9.86 -11.89
N PHE A 245 -19.48 -8.79 -11.45
CA PHE A 245 -18.45 -8.85 -10.43
C PHE A 245 -18.58 -7.73 -9.41
N ASP A 246 -18.11 -8.01 -8.20
CA ASP A 246 -18.05 -7.04 -7.11
C ASP A 246 -16.95 -6.02 -7.41
N ARG A 247 -17.10 -4.81 -6.88
CA ARG A 247 -16.09 -3.77 -6.84
C ARG A 247 -14.73 -4.27 -6.36
N THR A 248 -14.65 -5.29 -5.51
CA THR A 248 -13.37 -5.91 -5.10
C THR A 248 -12.54 -6.43 -6.28
N ASP A 249 -13.20 -6.85 -7.36
CA ASP A 249 -12.56 -7.34 -8.58
C ASP A 249 -12.39 -6.22 -9.64
N GLN A 250 -12.89 -5.01 -9.37
CA GLN A 250 -12.68 -3.86 -10.26
C GLN A 250 -11.23 -3.40 -10.15
N ILE A 251 -10.53 -3.36 -11.28
CA ILE A 251 -9.07 -3.19 -11.37
C ILE A 251 -8.58 -2.01 -10.52
N SER A 252 -9.10 -0.80 -10.75
CA SER A 252 -8.65 0.39 -10.02
C SER A 252 -8.87 0.28 -8.51
N HIS A 253 -9.96 -0.34 -8.07
CA HIS A 253 -10.27 -0.56 -6.67
C HIS A 253 -9.37 -1.64 -6.05
N ALA A 254 -9.15 -2.75 -6.75
CA ALA A 254 -8.32 -3.85 -6.30
C ALA A 254 -6.87 -3.39 -6.05
N PHE A 255 -6.28 -2.61 -6.96
CA PHE A 255 -4.94 -2.05 -6.77
C PHE A 255 -4.87 -1.12 -5.56
N LEU A 256 -5.86 -0.22 -5.40
CA LEU A 256 -5.92 0.68 -4.25
C LEU A 256 -6.14 -0.06 -2.92
N ASP A 257 -6.97 -1.11 -2.91
CA ASP A 257 -7.23 -1.92 -1.71
C ASP A 257 -6.01 -2.76 -1.33
N ASN A 258 -5.28 -3.30 -2.31
CA ASN A 258 -4.01 -3.99 -2.10
C ASN A 258 -2.95 -3.04 -1.51
N GLU A 259 -2.86 -1.80 -2.00
CA GLU A 259 -1.96 -0.79 -1.43
C GLU A 259 -2.32 -0.47 0.04
N LEU A 260 -3.62 -0.33 0.34
CA LEU A 260 -4.10 -0.12 1.70
C LEU A 260 -3.81 -1.33 2.61
N ALA A 261 -3.96 -2.55 2.09
CA ALA A 261 -3.62 -3.77 2.81
C ALA A 261 -2.11 -3.85 3.10
N GLN A 262 -1.27 -3.47 2.14
CA GLN A 262 0.18 -3.38 2.29
C GLN A 262 0.57 -2.35 3.36
N LEU A 263 0.00 -1.14 3.32
CA LEU A 263 0.24 -0.11 4.34
C LEU A 263 -0.20 -0.57 5.74
N ARG A 264 -1.33 -1.27 5.84
CA ARG A 264 -1.80 -1.83 7.10
C ARG A 264 -0.86 -2.92 7.65
N ALA A 265 -0.38 -3.81 6.78
CA ALA A 265 0.59 -4.84 7.15
C ALA A 265 1.93 -4.22 7.60
N MET A 266 2.41 -3.21 6.87
CA MET A 266 3.62 -2.45 7.19
C MET A 266 3.52 -1.79 8.57
N ALA A 267 2.38 -1.14 8.87
CA ALA A 267 2.11 -0.53 10.17
C ALA A 267 2.02 -1.55 11.32
N ALA A 268 1.54 -2.77 11.05
CA ALA A 268 1.37 -3.81 12.05
C ALA A 268 2.67 -4.58 12.37
N ILE A 269 3.54 -4.78 11.39
CA ILE A 269 4.70 -5.69 11.51
C ILE A 269 6.00 -4.94 11.82
N ILE A 270 6.30 -3.85 11.11
CA ILE A 270 7.62 -3.21 11.17
C ILE A 270 7.85 -2.43 12.50
N PRO A 271 6.91 -1.62 13.01
CA PRO A 271 7.16 -0.87 14.24
C PRO A 271 7.43 -1.73 15.48
N PRO A 272 6.68 -2.82 15.76
CA PRO A 272 6.98 -3.69 16.89
C PRO A 272 8.40 -4.25 16.88
N ILE A 273 8.95 -4.55 15.70
CA ILE A 273 10.33 -4.99 15.54
C ILE A 273 11.31 -3.92 16.05
N PHE A 274 11.19 -2.68 15.57
CA PHE A 274 12.05 -1.57 16.03
C PHE A 274 11.89 -1.32 17.53
N LEU A 275 10.66 -1.30 18.03
CA LEU A 275 10.36 -1.06 19.44
C LEU A 275 10.94 -2.16 20.34
N PHE A 276 10.91 -3.42 19.89
CA PHE A 276 11.54 -4.53 20.59
C PHE A 276 13.07 -4.38 20.64
N VAL A 277 13.70 -4.08 19.50
CA VAL A 277 15.15 -3.83 19.45
C VAL A 277 15.52 -2.65 20.36
N SER A 278 14.76 -1.56 20.31
CA SER A 278 14.96 -0.41 21.20
C SER A 278 14.81 -0.76 22.66
N ALA A 279 13.75 -1.48 23.06
CA ALA A 279 13.56 -1.93 24.44
C ALA A 279 14.73 -2.79 24.94
N PHE A 280 15.25 -3.67 24.08
CA PHE A 280 16.44 -4.47 24.37
C PHE A 280 17.70 -3.60 24.56
N LEU A 281 17.95 -2.65 23.66
CA LEU A 281 19.09 -1.74 23.78
C LEU A 281 19.00 -0.87 25.03
N VAL A 282 17.81 -0.36 25.37
CA VAL A 282 17.54 0.35 26.62
C VAL A 282 17.89 -0.54 27.82
N ASN A 283 17.37 -1.77 27.89
CA ASN A 283 17.67 -2.70 28.97
C ASN A 283 19.18 -2.92 29.12
N MET A 284 19.88 -3.13 28.00
CA MET A 284 21.32 -3.38 27.97
C MET A 284 22.11 -2.19 28.51
N ILE A 285 21.83 -0.98 28.02
CA ILE A 285 22.51 0.25 28.44
C ILE A 285 22.22 0.55 29.91
N LEU A 286 20.95 0.49 30.35
CA LEU A 286 20.61 0.74 31.74
C LEU A 286 21.24 -0.29 32.67
N SER A 287 21.19 -1.57 32.32
CA SER A 287 21.81 -2.63 33.15
C SER A 287 23.31 -2.41 33.31
N ARG A 288 23.99 -1.99 32.23
CA ARG A 288 25.41 -1.65 32.26
C ARG A 288 25.66 -0.40 33.11
N LEU A 289 24.84 0.65 32.95
CA LEU A 289 24.95 1.89 33.70
C LEU A 289 24.77 1.63 35.20
N ILE A 290 23.73 0.91 35.58
CA ILE A 290 23.45 0.53 36.97
C ILE A 290 24.58 -0.32 37.58
N ALA A 291 25.17 -1.22 36.79
CA ALA A 291 26.31 -2.01 37.26
C ALA A 291 27.55 -1.15 37.51
N LEU A 292 27.82 -0.16 36.65
CA LEU A 292 28.93 0.79 36.80
C LEU A 292 28.70 1.80 37.93
N GLU A 293 27.44 2.20 38.14
CA GLU A 293 27.05 3.15 39.17
C GLU A 293 26.61 2.48 40.47
N ARG A 294 26.87 1.18 40.64
CA ARG A 294 26.39 0.39 41.78
C ARG A 294 26.75 1.02 43.12
N GLU A 295 28.00 1.46 43.27
CA GLU A 295 28.49 2.13 44.48
C GLU A 295 27.79 3.47 44.71
N GLN A 296 27.58 4.25 43.65
CA GLN A 296 26.86 5.53 43.70
C GLN A 296 25.40 5.34 44.11
N ILE A 297 24.72 4.31 43.59
CA ILE A 297 23.36 3.94 44.00
C ILE A 297 23.33 3.56 45.48
N GLY A 298 24.33 2.82 45.96
CA GLY A 298 24.50 2.49 47.38
C GLY A 298 24.61 3.72 48.26
N LEU A 299 25.47 4.67 47.87
CA LEU A 299 25.66 5.94 48.56
C LEU A 299 24.38 6.79 48.58
N LEU A 300 23.67 6.90 47.45
CA LEU A 300 22.39 7.62 47.40
C LEU A 300 21.37 7.02 48.38
N LYS A 301 21.26 5.69 48.45
CA LYS A 301 20.37 5.03 49.42
C LYS A 301 20.82 5.24 50.87
N ALA A 302 22.13 5.22 51.13
CA ALA A 302 22.69 5.43 52.48
C ALA A 302 22.46 6.87 52.98
N VAL A 303 22.51 7.86 52.09
CA VAL A 303 22.23 9.28 52.37
C VAL A 303 20.72 9.55 52.57
N GLY A 304 19.85 8.57 52.29
CA GLY A 304 18.41 8.67 52.56
C GLY A 304 17.52 8.86 51.33
N TYR A 305 18.03 8.71 50.10
CA TYR A 305 17.16 8.71 48.92
C TYR A 305 16.28 7.45 48.88
N GLY A 306 14.97 7.65 48.72
CA GLY A 306 14.01 6.55 48.59
C GLY A 306 14.24 5.69 47.34
N ARG A 307 13.94 4.39 47.44
CA ARG A 307 14.11 3.42 46.32
C ARG A 307 13.35 3.87 45.06
N ALA A 308 12.14 4.39 45.22
CA ALA A 308 11.31 4.91 44.13
C ALA A 308 11.92 6.16 43.48
N ALA A 309 12.58 7.04 44.23
CA ALA A 309 13.21 8.24 43.69
C ALA A 309 14.40 7.90 42.78
N ILE A 310 15.19 6.89 43.15
CA ILE A 310 16.30 6.39 42.33
C ILE A 310 15.78 5.62 41.11
N ALA A 311 14.75 4.78 41.28
CA ALA A 311 14.09 4.09 40.17
C ALA A 311 13.52 5.08 39.14
N TRP A 312 12.86 6.14 39.60
CA TRP A 312 12.31 7.21 38.76
C TRP A 312 13.40 7.98 38.02
N HIS A 313 14.59 8.18 38.62
CA HIS A 313 15.71 8.81 37.93
C HIS A 313 16.16 8.01 36.68
N TYR A 314 16.30 6.69 36.79
CA TYR A 314 16.63 5.85 35.63
C TYR A 314 15.46 5.74 34.63
N ALA A 315 14.20 5.75 35.11
CA ALA A 315 13.03 5.81 34.23
C ALA A 315 12.98 7.12 33.43
N LYS A 316 13.30 8.27 34.06
CA LYS A 316 13.42 9.57 33.38
C LYS A 316 14.48 9.54 32.28
N LEU A 317 15.62 8.88 32.52
CA LEU A 317 16.67 8.73 31.50
C LEU A 317 16.09 8.02 30.27
N THR A 318 15.44 6.86 30.47
CA THR A 318 14.79 6.12 29.38
C THR A 318 13.73 6.94 28.66
N LEU A 319 12.89 7.66 29.41
CA LEU A 319 11.85 8.51 28.83
C LEU A 319 12.45 9.66 28.02
N ALA A 320 13.57 10.25 28.45
CA ALA A 320 14.27 11.28 27.69
C ALA A 320 14.78 10.73 26.34
N ILE A 321 15.32 9.50 26.31
CA ILE A 321 15.72 8.85 25.05
C ILE A 321 14.47 8.62 24.16
N ALA A 322 13.35 8.18 24.73
CA ALA A 322 12.10 7.99 24.01
C ALA A 322 11.54 9.30 23.43
N VAL A 323 11.63 10.41 24.17
CA VAL A 323 11.23 11.74 23.68
C VAL A 323 12.10 12.17 22.50
N ILE A 324 13.43 12.00 22.59
CA ILE A 324 14.35 12.32 21.49
C ILE A 324 14.04 11.45 20.27
N GLY A 325 13.89 10.14 20.45
CA GLY A 325 13.54 9.22 19.37
C GLY A 325 12.19 9.54 18.73
N THR A 326 11.18 9.86 19.53
CA THR A 326 9.86 10.27 19.05
C THR A 326 9.93 11.58 18.27
N ALA A 327 10.68 12.58 18.75
CA ALA A 327 10.85 13.85 18.05
C ALA A 327 11.53 13.65 16.69
N ILE A 328 12.63 12.90 16.65
CA ILE A 328 13.33 12.59 15.39
C ILE A 328 12.42 11.78 14.46
N GLY A 329 11.76 10.75 14.97
CA GLY A 329 10.88 9.89 14.19
C GLY A 329 9.65 10.61 13.65
N ALA A 330 9.05 11.52 14.43
CA ALA A 330 7.93 12.34 13.99
C ALA A 330 8.35 13.34 12.89
N LEU A 331 9.52 13.98 13.03
CA LEU A 331 10.05 14.91 12.03
C LEU A 331 10.41 14.18 10.73
N ALA A 332 11.19 13.10 10.83
CA ALA A 332 11.59 12.28 9.68
C ALA A 332 10.38 11.61 9.02
N GLY A 333 9.46 11.06 9.83
CA GLY A 333 8.22 10.43 9.36
C GLY A 333 7.29 11.41 8.65
N ASN A 334 7.19 12.65 9.13
CA ASN A 334 6.43 13.69 8.45
C ASN A 334 7.08 14.11 7.12
N TRP A 335 8.41 14.28 7.11
CA TRP A 335 9.15 14.62 5.88
C TRP A 335 9.00 13.52 4.81
N LEU A 336 9.23 12.26 5.18
CA LEU A 336 9.07 11.10 4.31
C LEU A 336 7.61 10.87 3.91
N GLY A 337 6.65 11.04 4.83
CA GLY A 337 5.22 10.88 4.56
C GLY A 337 4.70 11.87 3.52
N ARG A 338 5.17 13.13 3.54
CA ARG A 338 4.88 14.10 2.47
C ARG A 338 5.46 13.68 1.13
N GLY A 339 6.68 13.14 1.12
CA GLY A 339 7.29 12.57 -0.08
C GLY A 339 6.47 11.41 -0.65
N MET A 340 6.05 10.48 0.21
CA MET A 340 5.22 9.34 -0.16
C MET A 340 3.84 9.76 -0.68
N THR A 341 3.24 10.80 -0.08
CA THR A 341 1.97 11.35 -0.57
C THR A 341 2.09 11.94 -1.98
N ARG A 342 3.23 12.58 -2.30
CA ARG A 342 3.50 13.06 -3.66
C ARG A 342 3.62 11.91 -4.66
N LEU A 343 4.35 10.85 -4.30
CA LEU A 343 4.43 9.65 -5.12
C LEU A 343 3.04 9.04 -5.36
N TYR A 344 2.20 8.92 -4.32
CA TYR A 344 0.83 8.44 -4.53
C TYR A 344 -0.03 9.37 -5.38
N ALA A 345 0.19 10.70 -5.34
CA ALA A 345 -0.53 11.62 -6.22
C ALA A 345 -0.16 11.45 -7.70
N GLU A 346 1.03 10.91 -8.01
CA GLU A 346 1.44 10.59 -9.39
C GLU A 346 0.77 9.33 -9.93
N PHE A 347 0.48 8.34 -9.07
CA PHE A 347 -0.12 7.06 -9.47
C PHE A 347 -1.63 6.96 -9.24
N PHE A 348 -2.14 7.57 -8.17
CA PHE A 348 -3.54 7.55 -7.76
C PHE A 348 -4.18 8.92 -7.95
N SER A 349 -5.09 8.99 -8.91
CA SER A 349 -5.74 10.22 -9.35
C SER A 349 -6.93 10.57 -8.46
N PHE A 350 -6.65 11.20 -7.32
CA PHE A 350 -7.67 11.69 -6.40
C PHE A 350 -7.96 13.19 -6.60
N PRO A 351 -9.23 13.63 -6.46
CA PRO A 351 -9.57 15.06 -6.55
C PRO A 351 -8.92 15.90 -5.46
N PHE A 352 -8.71 15.31 -4.29
CA PHE A 352 -8.03 15.87 -3.13
C PHE A 352 -7.24 14.75 -2.47
N LEU A 353 -5.95 14.93 -2.25
CA LEU A 353 -5.16 14.02 -1.41
C LEU A 353 -4.43 14.88 -0.38
N VAL A 354 -4.98 14.92 0.84
CA VAL A 354 -4.40 15.71 1.92
C VAL A 354 -3.76 14.77 2.91
N PHE A 355 -2.44 14.90 3.10
CA PHE A 355 -1.74 14.18 4.16
C PHE A 355 -2.26 14.69 5.50
N ARG A 356 -3.07 13.88 6.17
CA ARG A 356 -3.72 14.29 7.42
C ARG A 356 -2.76 14.08 8.59
N GLN A 357 -2.26 15.18 9.13
CA GLN A 357 -1.46 15.18 10.36
C GLN A 357 -2.37 15.15 11.58
N SER A 358 -2.91 13.99 11.92
CA SER A 358 -3.79 13.86 13.06
C SER A 358 -2.96 13.81 14.36
N LEU A 359 -3.23 14.71 15.30
CA LEU A 359 -2.46 14.80 16.56
C LEU A 359 -2.51 13.50 17.38
N ASP A 360 -3.60 12.76 17.27
CA ASP A 360 -3.77 11.44 17.90
C ASP A 360 -2.70 10.45 17.45
N LEU A 361 -2.28 10.48 16.18
CA LEU A 361 -1.25 9.58 15.64
C LEU A 361 0.10 9.82 16.33
N TYR A 362 0.47 11.09 16.51
CA TYR A 362 1.70 11.45 17.21
C TYR A 362 1.63 11.08 18.69
N VAL A 363 0.48 11.27 19.33
CA VAL A 363 0.27 10.89 20.74
C VAL A 363 0.33 9.38 20.92
N ILE A 364 -0.30 8.60 20.02
CA ILE A 364 -0.26 7.13 20.03
C ILE A 364 1.18 6.65 19.80
N ALA A 365 1.87 7.19 18.80
CA ALA A 365 3.26 6.82 18.51
C ALA A 365 4.20 7.16 19.69
N ALA A 366 4.05 8.33 20.29
CA ALA A 366 4.79 8.74 21.49
C ALA A 366 4.49 7.81 22.67
N GLY A 367 3.21 7.48 22.90
CA GLY A 367 2.77 6.58 23.95
C GLY A 367 3.34 5.17 23.79
N ILE A 368 3.23 4.60 22.59
CA ILE A 368 3.80 3.28 22.26
C ILE A 368 5.32 3.29 22.42
N CYS A 369 6.00 4.33 21.95
CA CYS A 369 7.45 4.48 22.09
C CYS A 369 7.87 4.56 23.57
N ALA A 370 7.17 5.37 24.38
CA ALA A 370 7.42 5.49 25.80
C ALA A 370 7.15 4.17 26.54
N LEU A 371 6.06 3.47 26.21
CA LEU A 371 5.74 2.17 26.78
C LEU A 371 6.80 1.13 26.45
N ALA A 372 7.26 1.04 25.19
CA ALA A 372 8.32 0.13 24.79
C ALA A 372 9.64 0.43 25.52
N ALA A 373 10.01 1.72 25.62
CA ALA A 373 11.21 2.14 26.32
C ALA A 373 11.14 1.77 27.81
N LEU A 374 10.03 2.09 28.48
CA LEU A 374 9.81 1.74 29.88
C LEU A 374 9.78 0.22 30.09
N ALA A 375 9.10 -0.54 29.23
CA ALA A 375 9.08 -2.00 29.26
C ALA A 375 10.49 -2.60 29.17
N GLY A 376 11.34 -2.05 28.29
CA GLY A 376 12.76 -2.39 28.23
C GLY A 376 13.52 -2.05 29.52
N ALA A 377 13.20 -0.93 30.15
CA ALA A 377 13.83 -0.51 31.39
C ALA A 377 13.36 -1.26 32.65
N VAL A 378 12.19 -1.93 32.63
CA VAL A 378 11.59 -2.59 33.81
C VAL A 378 12.62 -3.43 34.55
N ARG A 379 13.23 -4.42 33.89
CA ARG A 379 14.18 -5.33 34.54
C ARG A 379 15.36 -4.60 35.17
N ALA A 380 15.89 -3.59 34.49
CA ALA A 380 17.00 -2.80 34.98
C ALA A 380 16.61 -1.96 36.21
N ILE A 381 15.44 -1.32 36.17
CA ILE A 381 14.87 -0.57 37.29
C ILE A 381 14.61 -1.49 38.50
N TRP A 382 14.09 -2.69 38.28
CA TRP A 382 13.90 -3.70 39.33
C TRP A 382 15.20 -4.08 40.03
N MET A 383 16.32 -4.20 39.30
CA MET A 383 17.64 -4.44 39.91
C MET A 383 18.05 -3.28 40.85
N VAL A 384 17.76 -2.03 40.48
CA VAL A 384 18.02 -0.86 41.34
C VAL A 384 17.20 -0.93 42.61
N VAL A 385 15.90 -1.22 42.51
CA VAL A 385 15.00 -1.29 43.69
C VAL A 385 15.44 -2.41 44.64
N ALA A 386 15.77 -3.58 44.09
CA ALA A 386 16.13 -4.77 44.85
C ALA A 386 17.51 -4.71 45.52
N LEU A 387 18.44 -3.84 45.08
CA LEU A 387 19.81 -3.79 45.61
C LEU A 387 19.87 -3.24 47.06
N PRO A 388 20.32 -4.00 48.07
CA PRO A 388 20.55 -3.46 49.41
C PRO A 388 21.77 -2.52 49.45
N PRO A 389 21.76 -1.42 50.23
CA PRO A 389 22.85 -0.44 50.27
C PRO A 389 24.21 -1.05 50.66
N ALA A 390 24.23 -1.90 51.70
CA ALA A 390 25.44 -2.56 52.18
C ALA A 390 26.07 -3.49 51.13
N VAL A 391 25.24 -4.15 50.32
CA VAL A 391 25.69 -5.00 49.20
C VAL A 391 26.17 -4.13 48.04
N ALA A 392 25.57 -2.97 47.81
CA ALA A 392 25.97 -2.06 46.74
C ALA A 392 27.38 -1.47 46.91
N MET A 393 27.84 -1.32 48.16
CA MET A 393 29.14 -0.74 48.52
C MET A 393 30.27 -1.78 48.66
N THR A 394 29.97 -3.06 48.45
CA THR A 394 30.98 -4.13 48.44
C THR A 394 31.35 -4.52 47.00
N PRO A 395 32.62 -4.88 46.72
CA PRO A 395 33.04 -5.35 45.41
C PRO A 395 32.15 -6.50 44.92
N PRO A 396 31.80 -6.56 43.63
CA PRO A 396 31.04 -7.69 43.09
C PRO A 396 31.76 -9.00 43.40
N ALA A 397 31.04 -9.95 44.01
CA ALA A 397 31.58 -11.28 44.25
C ALA A 397 32.03 -11.89 42.91
N PRO A 398 33.23 -12.52 42.84
CA PRO A 398 33.71 -13.13 41.62
C PRO A 398 32.70 -14.18 41.13
N THR A 399 32.47 -14.21 39.83
CA THR A 399 31.52 -15.14 39.21
C THR A 399 31.92 -16.59 39.54
N ARG A 400 31.07 -17.31 40.28
CA ARG A 400 31.35 -18.73 40.62
C ARG A 400 31.15 -19.61 39.38
N TYR A 401 32.24 -20.16 38.85
CA TYR A 401 32.23 -21.06 37.70
C TYR A 401 31.78 -22.47 38.13
N ARG A 402 30.47 -22.81 38.04
CA ARG A 402 30.03 -24.22 38.15
C ARG A 402 30.28 -24.97 36.84
N SER A 403 30.85 -26.17 36.93
CA SER A 403 31.08 -27.05 35.79
C SER A 403 29.75 -27.67 35.35
N LEU A 404 29.18 -27.18 34.25
CA LEU A 404 27.99 -27.76 33.60
C LEU A 404 28.37 -28.82 32.54
N LEU A 405 29.67 -28.98 32.24
CA LEU A 405 30.23 -29.79 31.15
C LEU A 405 31.33 -30.73 31.66
N SER A 406 31.22 -31.25 32.89
CA SER A 406 32.21 -32.18 33.45
C SER A 406 32.35 -33.50 32.70
N GLY A 407 31.50 -33.78 31.70
CA GLY A 407 31.55 -34.99 30.86
C GLY A 407 31.92 -34.74 29.38
N ALA A 408 32.17 -33.51 28.94
CA ALA A 408 32.42 -33.20 27.53
C ALA A 408 33.91 -33.10 27.15
N SER A 409 34.80 -33.75 27.91
CA SER A 409 36.26 -33.65 27.77
C SER A 409 36.78 -34.05 26.37
N HIS A 410 36.10 -34.98 25.69
CA HIS A 410 36.52 -35.45 24.36
C HIS A 410 36.26 -34.44 23.22
N MET A 411 35.29 -33.51 23.36
CA MET A 411 35.04 -32.46 22.35
C MET A 411 35.96 -31.24 22.51
N VAL A 412 36.69 -31.14 23.62
CA VAL A 412 37.58 -30.00 23.93
C VAL A 412 38.87 -30.03 23.11
N GLY A 413 39.27 -31.19 22.58
CA GLY A 413 40.52 -31.33 21.80
C GLY A 413 40.47 -30.74 20.37
N PHE A 414 39.28 -30.56 19.79
CA PHE A 414 39.12 -30.07 18.40
C PHE A 414 39.01 -28.54 18.29
N PHE A 415 38.71 -27.83 19.37
CA PHE A 415 38.46 -26.39 19.34
C PHE A 415 39.56 -25.62 20.06
N SER A 416 39.93 -24.45 19.53
CA SER A 416 40.89 -23.55 20.19
C SER A 416 40.39 -23.12 21.58
N GLN A 417 41.33 -22.82 22.49
CA GLN A 417 41.00 -22.39 23.85
C GLN A 417 40.13 -21.12 23.89
N LEU A 418 40.29 -20.22 22.92
CA LEU A 418 39.45 -19.03 22.74
C LEU A 418 38.00 -19.41 22.40
N THR A 419 37.81 -20.36 21.48
CA THR A 419 36.49 -20.86 21.07
C THR A 419 35.76 -21.54 22.22
N ILE A 420 36.48 -22.33 23.03
CA ILE A 420 35.91 -22.98 24.23
C ILE A 420 35.49 -21.94 25.27
N MET A 421 36.28 -20.88 25.47
CA MET A 421 35.91 -19.78 26.36
C MET A 421 34.66 -19.05 25.86
N ALA A 422 34.57 -18.77 24.56
CA ALA A 422 33.41 -18.13 23.96
C ALA A 422 32.15 -19.00 24.10
N LEU A 423 32.21 -20.27 23.73
CA LEU A 423 31.09 -21.22 23.82
C LEU A 423 30.60 -21.38 25.27
N ARG A 424 31.52 -21.51 26.23
CA ARG A 424 31.19 -21.58 27.66
C ARG A 424 30.51 -20.30 28.15
N HIS A 425 30.91 -19.15 27.64
CA HIS A 425 30.27 -17.87 27.96
C HIS A 425 28.83 -17.81 27.41
N LEU A 426 28.60 -18.31 26.18
CA LEU A 426 27.28 -18.36 25.56
C LEU A 426 26.31 -19.29 26.32
N LEU A 427 26.75 -20.50 26.68
CA LEU A 427 25.93 -21.47 27.42
C LEU A 427 25.56 -21.02 28.84
N ARG A 428 26.38 -20.19 29.47
CA ARG A 428 26.16 -19.75 30.86
C ARG A 428 25.26 -18.54 31.01
N TRP A 429 25.16 -17.72 29.98
CA TRP A 429 24.27 -16.57 29.95
C TRP A 429 23.21 -16.76 28.86
N PRO A 430 22.41 -17.85 28.91
CA PRO A 430 21.55 -18.25 27.79
C PRO A 430 20.57 -17.14 27.42
N VAL A 431 20.03 -16.42 28.40
CA VAL A 431 19.13 -15.27 28.16
C VAL A 431 19.83 -14.15 27.40
N ARG A 432 21.05 -13.79 27.80
CA ARG A 432 21.82 -12.73 27.11
C ARG A 432 22.16 -13.16 25.69
N THR A 433 22.63 -14.39 25.52
CA THR A 433 22.99 -14.95 24.22
C THR A 433 21.79 -15.04 23.28
N LEU A 434 20.66 -15.58 23.75
CA LEU A 434 19.43 -15.66 22.97
C LEU A 434 18.95 -14.26 22.56
N LEU A 435 18.94 -13.30 23.49
CA LEU A 435 18.54 -11.93 23.18
C LEU A 435 19.49 -11.24 22.19
N THR A 436 20.80 -11.43 22.31
CA THR A 436 21.75 -10.88 21.34
C THR A 436 21.60 -11.52 19.97
N ALA A 437 21.45 -12.86 19.90
CA ALA A 437 21.27 -13.58 18.65
C ALA A 437 19.96 -13.19 17.96
N PHE A 438 18.88 -13.08 18.74
CA PHE A 438 17.58 -12.62 18.25
C PHE A 438 17.64 -11.17 17.79
N GLY A 439 18.27 -10.27 18.56
CA GLY A 439 18.46 -8.87 18.15
C GLY A 439 19.26 -8.73 16.86
N THR A 440 20.36 -9.47 16.70
CA THR A 440 21.15 -9.47 15.45
C THR A 440 20.37 -10.07 14.29
N SER A 441 19.63 -11.17 14.53
CA SER A 441 18.79 -11.80 13.51
C SER A 441 17.68 -10.87 13.05
N LEU A 442 17.08 -10.11 13.96
CA LEU A 442 16.02 -9.16 13.66
C LEU A 442 16.54 -7.95 12.87
N SER A 443 17.75 -7.47 13.16
CA SER A 443 18.42 -6.46 12.34
C SER A 443 18.68 -6.95 10.91
N VAL A 444 19.13 -8.21 10.74
CA VAL A 444 19.30 -8.81 9.41
C VAL A 444 17.96 -9.02 8.72
N ALA A 445 16.93 -9.44 9.45
CA ALA A 445 15.57 -9.60 8.92
C ALA A 445 15.01 -8.28 8.40
N LEU A 446 15.20 -7.17 9.14
CA LEU A 446 14.82 -5.83 8.67
C LEU A 446 15.54 -5.43 7.38
N LEU A 447 16.85 -5.74 7.26
CA LEU A 447 17.60 -5.49 6.05
C LEU A 447 17.03 -6.29 4.87
N ILE A 448 16.74 -7.57 5.08
CA ILE A 448 16.10 -8.43 4.07
C ILE A 448 14.73 -7.87 3.69
N THR A 449 13.90 -7.45 4.65
CA THR A 449 12.59 -6.83 4.36
C THR A 449 12.72 -5.57 3.50
N ALA A 450 13.73 -4.74 3.76
CA ALA A 450 13.97 -3.52 2.98
C ALA A 450 14.45 -3.84 1.55
N LEU A 451 15.28 -4.87 1.37
CA LEU A 451 15.84 -5.24 0.06
C LEU A 451 14.88 -6.10 -0.77
N PHE A 452 13.98 -6.85 -0.14
CA PHE A 452 13.03 -7.75 -0.79
C PHE A 452 12.15 -7.07 -1.84
N SER A 453 11.88 -5.76 -1.70
CA SER A 453 11.11 -5.01 -2.70
C SER A 453 11.81 -4.96 -4.05
N PHE A 454 13.15 -4.89 -4.09
CA PHE A 454 13.91 -4.89 -5.33
C PHE A 454 13.92 -6.29 -5.95
N ASP A 455 14.21 -7.32 -5.14
CA ASP A 455 14.18 -8.72 -5.58
C ASP A 455 12.81 -9.11 -6.14
N SER A 456 11.72 -8.59 -5.56
CA SER A 456 10.36 -8.84 -6.03
C SER A 456 10.09 -8.21 -7.39
N ILE A 457 10.61 -7.00 -7.64
CA ILE A 457 10.48 -6.34 -8.95
C ILE A 457 11.29 -7.11 -10.00
N ASP A 458 12.51 -7.51 -9.68
CA ASP A 458 13.36 -8.28 -10.61
C ASP A 458 12.71 -9.63 -10.95
N TYR A 459 12.18 -10.33 -9.94
CA TYR A 459 11.44 -11.59 -10.14
C TYR A 459 10.18 -11.41 -10.99
N MET A 460 9.44 -10.33 -10.76
CA MET A 460 8.25 -9.98 -11.54
C MET A 460 8.61 -9.69 -13.00
N ILE A 461 9.67 -8.93 -13.25
CA ILE A 461 10.17 -8.62 -14.60
C ILE A 461 10.59 -9.92 -15.32
N ASP A 462 11.37 -10.77 -14.66
CA ASP A 462 11.80 -12.06 -15.24
C ASP A 462 10.61 -12.96 -15.58
N THR A 463 9.68 -13.12 -14.64
CA THR A 463 8.51 -13.97 -14.83
C THR A 463 7.62 -13.46 -15.96
N ILE A 464 7.37 -12.15 -16.03
CA ILE A 464 6.43 -11.59 -16.99
C ILE A 464 7.09 -11.43 -18.36
N PHE A 465 8.21 -10.74 -18.46
CA PHE A 465 8.79 -10.36 -19.76
C PHE A 465 9.73 -11.42 -20.35
N PHE A 466 10.28 -12.33 -19.54
CA PHE A 466 11.21 -13.35 -20.05
C PHE A 466 10.62 -14.76 -20.06
N GLN A 467 9.74 -15.09 -19.11
CA GLN A 467 9.12 -16.42 -19.03
C GLN A 467 7.73 -16.49 -19.64
N SER A 468 6.86 -15.51 -19.36
CA SER A 468 5.45 -15.51 -19.79
C SER A 468 5.26 -14.88 -21.17
N GLU A 469 5.72 -13.65 -21.36
CA GLU A 469 5.59 -12.87 -22.61
C GLU A 469 6.83 -13.04 -23.47
N ARG A 470 7.01 -14.23 -24.05
CA ARG A 470 8.16 -14.55 -24.91
C ARG A 470 8.08 -13.93 -26.31
N GLN A 471 6.97 -13.27 -26.62
CA GLN A 471 6.71 -12.59 -27.87
C GLN A 471 7.19 -11.13 -27.85
N ASP A 472 7.65 -10.62 -28.99
CA ASP A 472 8.06 -9.20 -29.11
C ASP A 472 6.86 -8.24 -29.15
N VAL A 473 5.72 -8.69 -29.70
CA VAL A 473 4.51 -7.87 -29.86
C VAL A 473 3.26 -8.71 -29.61
N THR A 474 2.37 -8.19 -28.77
CA THR A 474 1.03 -8.75 -28.54
C THR A 474 -0.02 -7.90 -29.23
N LEU A 475 -0.78 -8.50 -30.16
CA LEU A 475 -1.90 -7.82 -30.85
C LEU A 475 -3.23 -8.24 -30.22
N ILE A 476 -3.88 -7.30 -29.53
CA ILE A 476 -5.20 -7.51 -28.93
C ILE A 476 -6.26 -6.83 -29.80
N PHE A 477 -7.23 -7.61 -30.29
CA PHE A 477 -8.35 -7.08 -31.06
C PHE A 477 -9.54 -6.75 -30.17
N ALA A 478 -10.27 -5.69 -30.51
CA ALA A 478 -11.49 -5.29 -29.79
C ALA A 478 -12.60 -6.35 -29.83
N GLU A 479 -12.64 -7.17 -30.88
CA GLU A 479 -13.59 -8.26 -31.06
C GLU A 479 -12.86 -9.49 -31.61
N ALA A 480 -13.41 -10.67 -31.35
CA ALA A 480 -12.87 -11.91 -31.89
C ALA A 480 -12.82 -11.85 -33.42
N ARG A 481 -11.63 -12.06 -33.99
CA ARG A 481 -11.41 -12.08 -35.43
C ARG A 481 -11.39 -13.50 -35.98
N SER A 482 -11.72 -13.64 -37.26
CA SER A 482 -11.65 -14.92 -37.95
C SER A 482 -10.18 -15.36 -38.10
N PRO A 483 -9.93 -16.67 -38.34
CA PRO A 483 -8.57 -17.18 -38.57
C PRO A 483 -7.82 -16.47 -39.71
N GLY A 484 -8.50 -15.82 -40.65
CA GLY A 484 -7.87 -15.04 -41.71
C GLY A 484 -7.07 -13.83 -41.19
N ALA A 485 -7.38 -13.32 -39.98
CA ALA A 485 -6.59 -12.27 -39.35
C ALA A 485 -5.17 -12.74 -39.01
N LEU A 486 -4.98 -14.03 -38.69
CA LEU A 486 -3.64 -14.58 -38.44
C LEU A 486 -2.79 -14.52 -39.72
N GLN A 487 -3.34 -14.95 -40.86
CA GLN A 487 -2.65 -14.89 -42.14
C GLN A 487 -2.29 -13.45 -42.55
N ALA A 488 -3.18 -12.49 -42.27
CA ALA A 488 -2.91 -11.08 -42.51
C ALA A 488 -1.76 -10.55 -41.63
N VAL A 489 -1.68 -10.98 -40.37
CA VAL A 489 -0.59 -10.62 -39.45
C VAL A 489 0.73 -11.29 -39.87
N GLU A 490 0.71 -12.57 -40.25
CA GLU A 490 1.89 -13.28 -40.76
C GLU A 490 2.46 -12.65 -42.04
N ALA A 491 1.60 -12.03 -42.86
CA ALA A 491 2.01 -11.33 -44.07
C ALA A 491 2.60 -9.93 -43.82
N LEU A 492 2.58 -9.42 -42.57
CA LEU A 492 3.16 -8.11 -42.26
C LEU A 492 4.70 -8.14 -42.36
N PRO A 493 5.32 -7.07 -42.88
CA PRO A 493 6.77 -7.00 -43.00
C PRO A 493 7.42 -7.07 -41.60
N GLY A 494 8.39 -7.98 -41.45
CA GLY A 494 9.14 -8.19 -40.21
C GLY A 494 8.56 -9.23 -39.26
N VAL A 495 7.38 -9.79 -39.54
CA VAL A 495 6.81 -10.87 -38.72
C VAL A 495 7.49 -12.20 -39.09
N LEU A 496 8.21 -12.80 -38.13
CA LEU A 496 8.86 -14.10 -38.29
C LEU A 496 7.92 -15.27 -38.02
N ARG A 497 7.02 -15.10 -37.04
CA ARG A 497 6.03 -16.08 -36.60
C ARG A 497 4.90 -15.36 -35.89
N ALA A 498 3.66 -15.75 -36.15
CA ALA A 498 2.50 -15.29 -35.40
C ALA A 498 1.81 -16.50 -34.76
N GLU A 499 1.34 -16.35 -33.52
CA GLU A 499 0.58 -17.37 -32.82
C GLU A 499 -0.78 -16.80 -32.40
N PRO A 500 -1.90 -17.44 -32.77
CA PRO A 500 -3.20 -17.00 -32.31
C PRO A 500 -3.37 -17.41 -30.85
N PHE A 501 -3.84 -16.47 -30.01
CA PHE A 501 -4.30 -16.79 -28.67
C PHE A 501 -5.74 -16.30 -28.49
N ARG A 502 -6.45 -16.91 -27.55
CA ARG A 502 -7.78 -16.50 -27.14
C ARG A 502 -7.80 -16.48 -25.63
N SER A 503 -8.15 -15.33 -25.05
CA SER A 503 -8.37 -15.19 -23.63
C SER A 503 -9.88 -15.14 -23.37
N THR A 504 -10.38 -16.05 -22.53
CA THR A 504 -11.81 -16.09 -22.15
C THR A 504 -11.93 -16.07 -20.63
N PRO A 505 -12.78 -15.19 -20.06
CA PRO A 505 -13.05 -15.21 -18.62
C PRO A 505 -13.75 -16.53 -18.24
N VAL A 506 -13.24 -17.17 -17.20
CA VAL A 506 -13.75 -18.43 -16.65
C VAL A 506 -13.83 -18.37 -15.14
N ILE A 507 -14.68 -19.24 -14.59
CA ILE A 507 -14.73 -19.50 -13.15
C ILE A 507 -14.25 -20.94 -12.95
N LEU A 508 -13.04 -21.11 -12.40
CA LEU A 508 -12.54 -22.41 -11.98
C LEU A 508 -13.19 -22.79 -10.65
N ARG A 509 -13.80 -23.96 -10.59
CA ARG A 509 -14.43 -24.49 -9.37
C ARG A 509 -13.78 -25.81 -8.96
N ASN A 510 -13.36 -25.90 -7.70
CA ASN A 510 -12.89 -27.12 -7.07
C ASN A 510 -13.55 -27.28 -5.69
N GLY A 511 -14.65 -28.05 -5.65
CA GLY A 511 -15.49 -28.19 -4.46
C GLY A 511 -16.09 -26.86 -4.03
N HIS A 512 -15.76 -26.42 -2.81
CA HIS A 512 -16.21 -25.14 -2.23
C HIS A 512 -15.32 -23.95 -2.61
N ARG A 513 -14.24 -24.17 -3.38
CA ARG A 513 -13.33 -23.10 -3.82
C ARG A 513 -13.69 -22.71 -5.24
N GLU A 514 -13.90 -21.42 -5.47
CA GLU A 514 -13.98 -20.85 -6.80
C GLU A 514 -12.92 -19.78 -7.00
N ARG A 515 -12.45 -19.63 -8.23
CA ARG A 515 -11.53 -18.57 -8.64
C ARG A 515 -11.90 -18.08 -10.02
N ARG A 516 -12.08 -16.77 -10.16
CA ARG A 516 -12.29 -16.08 -11.43
C ARG A 516 -10.93 -15.76 -12.04
N LEU A 517 -10.73 -16.11 -13.31
CA LEU A 517 -9.51 -15.83 -14.07
C LEU A 517 -9.81 -15.89 -15.57
N ALA A 518 -8.83 -15.56 -16.41
CA ALA A 518 -8.91 -15.77 -17.84
C ALA A 518 -8.02 -16.96 -18.25
N ILE A 519 -8.52 -17.81 -19.16
CA ILE A 519 -7.75 -18.90 -19.80
C ILE A 519 -7.56 -18.57 -21.28
#